data_AF-A0A920K9C4-F1
#
_entry.id   AF-A0A920K9C4-F1
#
_cell.length_a   1.000
_cell.length_b   1.000
_cell.length_c   1.000
_cell.angle_alpha   90.00
_cell.angle_beta   90.00
_cell.angle_gamma   90.00
#
_symmetry.space_group_name_H-M   'P 1'
#
loop_
_entity.id
_entity.type
_entity.pdbx_description
1 polymer ?
#
loop_
_entity_poly.entity_id
_entity_poly.type
_entity_poly.pdbx_seq_one_letter_code
_entity_poly.pdbx_strand_id
1 'polypeptide(L)'
;MSTRENGRKILADVLGADYLEARDKGTNSFNGPLREFSETAAFGMVWSRPGLEKKFRSMLCLAMLTALNRPHELSLHLQSAINNGCTVEEIRKLYCTRCHIAGFQPR
;
A
#
# COMPACT_ATOMS: atom_id res chain seq x y z
N MET A 1 -2.41 -21.47 -8.78
CA MET A 1 -2.36 -20.57 -7.62
C MET A 1 -3.64 -19.75 -7.64
N SER A 2 -4.42 -19.75 -6.56
CA SER A 2 -5.65 -18.96 -6.46
C SER A 2 -5.33 -17.46 -6.49
N THR A 3 -6.29 -16.63 -6.89
CA THR A 3 -6.16 -15.17 -6.88
C THR A 3 -5.73 -14.66 -5.51
N ARG A 4 -6.28 -15.26 -4.45
CA ARG A 4 -5.93 -14.94 -3.06
C ARG A 4 -4.51 -15.35 -2.70
N GLU A 5 -4.07 -16.55 -3.07
CA GLU A 5 -2.70 -17.01 -2.83
C GLU A 5 -1.66 -16.12 -3.50
N ASN A 6 -1.93 -15.70 -4.75
CA ASN A 6 -1.09 -14.72 -5.44
C ASN A 6 -1.13 -13.35 -4.73
N GLY A 7 -2.31 -12.92 -4.31
CA GLY A 7 -2.49 -11.68 -3.54
C GLY A 7 -1.70 -11.67 -2.24
N ARG A 8 -1.66 -12.78 -1.50
CA ARG A 8 -0.87 -12.92 -0.28
C ARG A 8 0.64 -12.80 -0.54
N LYS A 9 1.14 -13.36 -1.64
CA LYS A 9 2.55 -13.18 -2.05
C LYS A 9 2.86 -11.71 -2.32
N ILE A 10 2.03 -11.04 -3.12
CA ILE A 10 2.22 -9.62 -3.44
C ILE A 10 2.10 -8.76 -2.18
N LEU A 11 1.16 -9.06 -1.28
CA LEU A 11 1.00 -8.38 0.00
C LEU A 11 2.29 -8.47 0.84
N ALA A 12 2.91 -9.65 0.93
CA ALA A 12 4.18 -9.83 1.62
C ALA A 12 5.32 -9.03 0.96
N ASP A 13 5.39 -9.00 -0.37
CA ASP A 13 6.38 -8.19 -1.09
C ASP A 13 6.21 -6.69 -0.82
N VAL A 14 4.96 -6.23 -0.77
CA VAL A 14 4.60 -4.81 -0.71
C VAL A 14 4.69 -4.28 0.72
N LEU A 15 4.07 -4.95 1.68
CA LEU A 15 4.00 -4.49 3.07
C LEU A 15 5.01 -5.17 4.01
N GLY A 16 5.73 -6.18 3.53
CA GLY A 16 6.71 -6.94 4.32
C GLY A 16 6.14 -8.22 4.93
N ALA A 17 7.01 -9.22 5.10
CA ALA A 17 6.65 -10.51 5.69
C ALA A 17 6.18 -10.37 7.15
N ASP A 18 6.88 -9.55 7.95
CA ASP A 18 6.54 -9.30 9.36
C ASP A 18 5.13 -8.72 9.53
N TYR A 19 4.73 -7.82 8.60
CA TYR A 19 3.39 -7.26 8.59
C TYR A 19 2.34 -8.35 8.30
N LEU A 20 2.60 -9.21 7.31
CA LEU A 20 1.68 -10.30 6.98
C LEU A 20 1.54 -11.29 8.15
N GLU A 21 2.64 -11.62 8.82
CA GLU A 21 2.62 -12.51 9.99
C GLU A 21 1.83 -11.90 11.16
N ALA A 22 2.10 -10.63 11.50
CA ALA A 22 1.38 -9.93 12.56
C ALA A 22 -0.12 -9.81 12.22
N ARG A 23 -0.44 -9.54 10.95
CA ARG A 23 -1.80 -9.55 10.44
C ARG A 23 -2.40 -10.94 10.66
N ASP A 24 -1.79 -12.01 10.16
CA ASP A 24 -2.33 -13.37 10.29
C ASP A 24 -2.61 -13.76 11.74
N LYS A 25 -1.69 -13.48 12.67
CA LYS A 25 -1.87 -13.71 14.12
C LYS A 25 -3.08 -13.00 14.71
N GLY A 26 -3.39 -11.79 14.22
CA GLY A 26 -4.57 -11.03 14.65
C GLY A 26 -5.87 -11.40 13.93
N THR A 27 -5.89 -12.47 13.12
CA THR A 27 -7.08 -12.85 12.34
C THR A 27 -8.08 -13.57 13.21
N ASN A 28 -9.34 -13.14 13.14
CA ASN A 28 -10.46 -13.76 13.85
C ASN A 28 -11.70 -13.83 12.94
N SER A 29 -12.79 -14.40 13.45
CA SER A 29 -14.04 -14.57 12.70
C SER A 29 -14.65 -13.25 12.20
N PHE A 30 -14.39 -12.13 12.88
CA PHE A 30 -14.90 -10.82 12.49
C PHE A 30 -14.10 -10.20 11.34
N ASN A 31 -12.77 -10.18 11.43
CA ASN A 31 -11.92 -9.48 10.45
C ASN A 31 -11.42 -10.38 9.31
N GLY A 32 -11.53 -11.71 9.44
CA GLY A 32 -11.08 -12.68 8.44
C GLY A 32 -11.68 -12.44 7.05
N PRO A 33 -13.01 -12.31 6.90
CA PRO A 33 -13.62 -12.04 5.61
C PRO A 33 -13.14 -10.75 4.94
N LEU A 34 -12.94 -9.68 5.71
CA LEU A 34 -12.42 -8.41 5.20
C LEU A 34 -10.96 -8.54 4.72
N ARG A 35 -10.16 -9.33 5.41
CA ARG A 35 -8.77 -9.61 5.05
C ARG A 35 -8.67 -10.45 3.79
N GLU A 36 -9.48 -11.48 3.67
CA GLU A 36 -9.60 -12.28 2.45
C GLU A 36 -10.04 -11.43 1.26
N PHE A 37 -11.01 -10.53 1.46
CA PHE A 37 -11.41 -9.57 0.45
C PHE A 37 -10.23 -8.66 0.04
N SER A 38 -9.48 -8.12 0.99
CA SER A 38 -8.29 -7.30 0.73
C SER A 38 -7.21 -8.08 -0.03
N GLU A 39 -6.91 -9.31 0.38
CA GLU A 39 -5.94 -10.20 -0.30
C GLU A 39 -6.34 -10.47 -1.74
N THR A 40 -7.61 -10.77 -1.97
CA THR A 40 -8.11 -11.13 -3.30
C THR A 40 -8.24 -9.91 -4.19
N ALA A 41 -8.97 -8.88 -3.75
CA ALA A 41 -9.30 -7.74 -4.58
C ALA A 41 -8.13 -6.77 -4.74
N ALA A 42 -7.56 -6.27 -3.63
CA ALA A 42 -6.50 -5.28 -3.72
C ALA A 42 -5.22 -5.93 -4.26
N PHE A 43 -4.74 -7.00 -3.64
CA PHE A 43 -3.44 -7.55 -4.00
C PHE A 43 -3.51 -8.55 -5.16
N GLY A 44 -4.49 -9.47 -5.12
CA GLY A 44 -4.67 -10.52 -6.11
C GLY A 44 -5.18 -10.05 -7.47
N MET A 45 -6.00 -8.97 -7.52
CA MET A 45 -6.60 -8.47 -8.76
C MET A 45 -6.08 -7.12 -9.23
N VAL A 46 -5.76 -6.19 -8.32
CA VAL A 46 -5.28 -4.84 -8.70
C VAL A 46 -3.76 -4.83 -8.76
N TRP A 47 -3.07 -5.16 -7.66
CA TRP A 47 -1.61 -5.10 -7.60
C TRP A 47 -0.91 -6.13 -8.50
N SER A 48 -1.58 -7.22 -8.87
CA SER A 48 -1.05 -8.25 -9.78
C SER A 48 -1.06 -7.86 -11.26
N ARG A 49 -1.82 -6.83 -11.65
CA ARG A 49 -1.94 -6.43 -13.07
C ARG A 49 -0.58 -5.97 -13.63
N PRO A 50 -0.20 -6.39 -14.85
CA PRO A 50 1.01 -5.88 -15.50
C PRO A 50 0.82 -4.42 -15.95
N GLY A 51 1.90 -3.81 -16.45
CA GLY A 51 1.86 -2.49 -17.12
C GLY A 51 2.12 -1.28 -16.23
N LEU A 52 2.24 -1.46 -14.91
CA LEU A 52 2.71 -0.38 -14.01
C LEU A 52 3.57 -0.97 -12.91
N GLU A 53 4.82 -0.53 -12.81
CA GLU A 53 5.76 -1.02 -11.81
C GLU A 53 5.29 -0.75 -10.38
N LYS A 54 5.69 -1.60 -9.44
CA LYS A 54 5.33 -1.50 -8.01
C LYS A 54 5.73 -0.14 -7.42
N LYS A 55 6.87 0.43 -7.86
CA LYS A 55 7.34 1.76 -7.50
C LYS A 55 6.30 2.84 -7.80
N PHE A 56 5.81 2.91 -9.04
CA PHE A 56 4.83 3.90 -9.46
C PHE A 56 3.48 3.71 -8.76
N ARG A 57 3.05 2.46 -8.54
CA ARG A 57 1.84 2.16 -7.74
C ARG A 57 1.96 2.69 -6.31
N SER A 58 3.12 2.48 -5.69
CA SER A 58 3.37 2.97 -4.33
C SER A 58 3.33 4.49 -4.26
N MET A 59 3.92 5.18 -5.24
CA MET A 59 3.82 6.64 -5.34
C MET A 59 2.37 7.11 -5.50
N LEU A 60 1.56 6.46 -6.33
CA LEU A 60 0.13 6.79 -6.42
C LEU A 60 -0.60 6.58 -5.09
N CYS A 61 -0.32 5.48 -4.38
CA CYS A 61 -0.88 5.26 -3.04
C CYS A 61 -0.48 6.39 -2.07
N LEU A 62 0.79 6.78 -2.01
CA LEU A 62 1.24 7.87 -1.14
C LEU A 62 0.56 9.21 -1.48
N ALA A 63 0.45 9.54 -2.77
CA ALA A 63 -0.22 10.76 -3.21
C ALA A 63 -1.69 10.77 -2.78
N MET A 64 -2.41 9.66 -2.99
CA MET A 64 -3.82 9.54 -2.63
C MET A 64 -4.04 9.54 -1.12
N LEU A 65 -3.27 8.78 -0.36
CA LEU A 65 -3.40 8.72 1.11
C LEU A 65 -3.12 10.07 1.76
N THR A 66 -2.15 10.81 1.22
CA THR A 66 -1.85 12.17 1.70
C THR A 66 -2.91 13.17 1.26
N ALA A 67 -3.49 13.03 0.06
CA ALA A 67 -4.62 13.87 -0.36
C ALA A 67 -5.89 13.62 0.47
N LEU A 68 -6.15 12.37 0.84
CA LEU A 68 -7.33 11.93 1.60
C LEU A 68 -7.17 12.06 3.12
N ASN A 69 -6.05 12.61 3.60
CA ASN A 69 -5.71 12.75 5.02
C ASN A 69 -5.85 11.43 5.81
N ARG A 70 -5.15 10.38 5.35
CA ARG A 70 -5.15 9.04 5.98
C ARG A 70 -3.80 8.71 6.62
N PRO A 71 -3.42 9.38 7.73
CA PRO A 71 -2.08 9.25 8.31
C PRO A 71 -1.75 7.84 8.82
N HIS A 72 -2.74 7.10 9.34
CA HIS A 72 -2.54 5.73 9.80
C HIS A 72 -2.11 4.78 8.67
N GLU A 73 -2.75 4.89 7.50
CA GLU A 73 -2.38 4.09 6.32
C GLU A 73 -1.12 4.62 5.64
N LEU A 74 -0.88 5.94 5.73
CA LEU A 74 0.27 6.58 5.09
C LEU A 74 1.60 6.03 5.64
N SER A 75 1.72 5.83 6.95
CA SER A 75 2.96 5.32 7.56
C SER A 75 3.32 3.93 7.04
N LEU A 76 2.33 3.03 6.95
CA LEU A 76 2.48 1.68 6.41
C LEU A 76 2.90 1.71 4.93
N HIS A 77 2.22 2.53 4.13
CA HIS A 77 2.52 2.65 2.70
C HIS A 77 3.82 3.38 2.40
N LEU A 78 4.33 4.21 3.31
CA LEU A 78 5.62 4.88 3.16
C LEU A 78 6.78 3.87 3.19
N GLN A 79 6.77 2.94 4.16
CA GLN A 79 7.75 1.86 4.21
C GLN A 79 7.67 0.98 2.96
N SER A 80 6.44 0.66 2.55
CA SER A 80 6.17 -0.10 1.33
C SER A 80 6.74 0.56 0.07
N ALA A 81 6.60 1.88 -0.06
CA ALA A 81 7.12 2.62 -1.20
C ALA A 81 8.65 2.52 -1.29
N ILE A 82 9.35 2.62 -0.16
CA ILE A 82 10.81 2.45 -0.08
C ILE A 82 11.20 1.02 -0.48
N ASN A 83 10.51 0.00 0.05
CA ASN A 83 10.75 -1.40 -0.30
C ASN A 83 10.55 -1.66 -1.80
N ASN A 84 9.60 -0.96 -2.43
CA ASN A 84 9.34 -1.03 -3.87
C ASN A 84 10.28 -0.14 -4.72
N GLY A 85 11.33 0.44 -4.15
CA GLY A 85 12.37 1.18 -4.87
C GLY A 85 12.11 2.69 -5.03
N CYS A 86 11.19 3.27 -4.26
CA CYS A 86 11.06 4.73 -4.20
C CYS A 86 12.22 5.32 -3.39
N THR A 87 12.90 6.31 -3.98
CA THR A 87 13.91 7.09 -3.27
C THR A 87 13.26 8.15 -2.38
N VAL A 88 13.98 8.59 -1.35
CA VAL A 88 13.56 9.71 -0.50
C VAL A 88 13.36 11.00 -1.33
N GLU A 89 14.18 11.20 -2.37
CA GLU A 89 14.05 12.31 -3.32
C GLU A 89 12.71 12.30 -4.05
N GLU A 90 12.30 11.14 -4.56
CA GLU A 90 11.03 10.98 -5.28
C GLU A 90 9.83 11.18 -4.36
N ILE A 91 9.89 10.64 -3.14
CA ILE A 91 8.84 10.82 -2.14
C ILE A 91 8.71 12.30 -1.75
N ARG A 92 9.83 13.00 -1.57
CA ARG A 92 9.81 14.45 -1.30
C ARG A 92 9.18 15.22 -2.45
N LYS A 93 9.59 14.96 -3.70
CA LYS A 93 9.01 15.59 -4.88
C LYS A 93 7.51 15.33 -4.99
N LEU A 94 7.09 14.09 -4.73
CA LEU A 94 5.67 13.72 -4.67
C LEU A 94 4.91 14.57 -3.65
N TYR A 95 5.42 14.70 -2.43
CA TYR A 95 4.75 15.50 -1.40
C TYR A 95 4.70 16.98 -1.76
N CYS A 96 5.76 17.55 -2.33
CA CYS A 96 5.75 18.91 -2.84
C CYS A 96 4.66 19.10 -3.91
N THR A 97 4.61 18.21 -4.91
CA THR A 97 3.58 18.25 -5.97
C THR A 97 2.18 18.10 -5.38
N ARG A 98 1.99 17.15 -4.46
CA ARG A 98 0.70 16.93 -3.79
C ARG A 98 0.29 18.16 -2.98
N CYS A 99 1.20 18.84 -2.28
CA CYS A 99 0.88 20.06 -1.53
C CYS A 99 0.48 21.21 -2.45
N HIS A 100 1.09 21.31 -3.64
CA HIS A 100 0.67 22.29 -4.65
C HIS A 100 -0.76 22.02 -5.15
N ILE A 101 -1.11 20.76 -5.42
CA ILE A 101 -2.42 20.38 -5.98
C ILE A 101 -3.54 20.36 -4.92
N ALA A 102 -3.27 19.79 -3.74
CA ALA A 102 -4.28 19.51 -2.72
C ALA A 102 -4.13 20.37 -1.44
N GLY A 103 -3.31 21.42 -1.49
CA GLY A 103 -3.03 22.31 -0.37
C GLY A 103 -2.16 21.69 0.71
N PHE A 104 -1.65 22.50 1.64
CA PHE A 104 -0.95 21.99 2.83
C PHE A 104 -1.95 21.33 3.78
N GLN A 105 -1.57 20.20 4.38
CA GLN A 105 -2.41 19.57 5.39
C GLN A 105 -2.49 20.49 6.62
N PRO A 106 -3.70 20.74 7.17
CA PRO A 106 -3.82 21.43 8.45
C PRO A 106 -3.14 20.59 9.55
N ARG A 107 -2.49 21.28 10.48
CA ARG A 107 -1.88 20.65 11.67
C ARG A 107 -2.94 20.11 12.61
#